data_AF-A0A7V8VE90-F1
#
_entry.id   AF-A0A7V8VE90-F1
#
_cell.length_a   1.000
_cell.length_b   1.000
_cell.length_c   1.000
_cell.angle_alpha   90.00
_cell.angle_beta   90.00
_cell.angle_gamma   90.00
#
_symmetry.space_group_name_H-M   'P 1'
#
loop_
_entity.id
_entity.type
_entity.pdbx_description
1 polymer ?
#
loop_
_entity_poly.entity_id
_entity_poly.type
_entity_poly.pdbx_seq_one_letter_code
_entity_poly.pdbx_strand_id
1 'polypeptide(L)'
;MVWFIQRDDIIEFQDNPEGFWAPQVMSQHPLRLEAMRGRPISIRGKGAVWMYAHAGAMAQAAGAASIHLKELIRGNSSDIRQCLCKLEESRQHPGCYLWQMQLNSVQDLKPEAIESLLEPTLKEIREKRPRELCLTGKAPVTVYARVAWEAVAAGCQHLYCLTPIHDCILVYSTSDSQLGERLPLPWLEQFVPQPQKSMILGVIGDPNSGKSVFARALYACLLSRVISQQRRLWILDCDGQSPTPAWYLSLLQEGHVELARQYRDILKERRRWTPTMEDHFVRILQGLRRFFELVITDQPGGDLGADPPQRIPPGRERFFQQLDELILVAREGEVTWKLWHDELARHGLAHRLRVILYGSHPEAPPTLQLTRQGDLWIGTVQGLERTRTKQELVQAFQPVLEPLWEDWRQRLRSCVAEV
;
A
#
# COMPACT_ATOMS: atom_id res chain seq x y z
N MET A 1 -4.79 -15.44 19.68
CA MET A 1 -5.44 -15.31 18.36
C MET A 1 -4.49 -15.96 17.35
N VAL A 2 -4.98 -16.82 16.44
CA VAL A 2 -4.11 -17.61 15.56
C VAL A 2 -3.93 -16.90 14.23
N TRP A 3 -2.68 -16.54 13.88
CA TRP A 3 -2.38 -15.78 12.66
C TRP A 3 -2.06 -16.64 11.43
N PHE A 4 -1.90 -17.95 11.63
CA PHE A 4 -1.72 -18.94 10.57
C PHE A 4 -2.30 -20.30 10.98
N ILE A 5 -2.74 -21.08 10.00
CA ILE A 5 -2.97 -22.52 10.16
C ILE A 5 -1.77 -23.23 9.54
N GLN A 6 -1.17 -24.15 10.30
CA GLN A 6 -0.06 -24.95 9.82
C GLN A 6 -0.47 -26.42 9.71
N ARG A 7 -0.12 -27.03 8.58
CA ARG A 7 -0.18 -28.47 8.33
C ARG A 7 1.19 -28.94 7.84
N ASP A 8 1.35 -30.24 7.67
CA ASP A 8 2.61 -30.88 7.25
C ASP A 8 3.29 -30.29 6.00
N ASP A 9 2.52 -29.68 5.11
CA ASP A 9 2.96 -29.14 3.81
C ASP A 9 2.39 -27.74 3.52
N ILE A 10 1.64 -27.13 4.45
CA ILE A 10 0.90 -25.88 4.20
C ILE A 10 1.07 -24.90 5.36
N ILE A 11 1.34 -23.64 5.00
CA ILE A 11 1.22 -22.46 5.87
C ILE A 11 0.12 -21.57 5.28
N GLU A 12 -0.98 -21.40 6.02
CA GLU A 12 -2.12 -20.60 5.58
C GLU A 12 -2.40 -19.43 6.53
N PHE A 13 -2.03 -18.22 6.11
CA PHE A 13 -2.25 -17.00 6.89
C PHE A 13 -3.72 -16.66 7.02
N GLN A 14 -4.12 -16.38 8.26
CA GLN A 14 -5.49 -16.04 8.61
C GLN A 14 -5.74 -14.54 8.55
N ASP A 15 -6.99 -14.16 8.29
CA ASP A 15 -7.43 -12.78 8.39
C ASP A 15 -7.43 -12.33 9.86
N ASN A 16 -7.09 -11.06 10.11
CA ASN A 16 -7.30 -10.46 11.43
C ASN A 16 -8.62 -9.68 11.42
N PRO A 17 -9.50 -9.79 12.43
CA PRO A 17 -10.68 -8.95 12.57
C PRO A 17 -10.39 -7.44 12.57
N GLU A 18 -9.21 -7.03 13.03
CA GLU A 18 -8.74 -5.63 12.99
C GLU A 18 -8.12 -5.27 11.63
N GLY A 19 -7.99 -6.22 10.71
CA GLY A 19 -7.49 -6.02 9.35
C GLY A 19 -5.96 -6.00 9.22
N PHE A 20 -5.22 -6.07 10.33
CA PHE A 20 -3.76 -6.11 10.35
C PHE A 20 -3.23 -7.07 11.42
N TRP A 21 -2.02 -7.57 11.25
CA TRP A 21 -1.30 -8.33 12.27
C TRP A 21 -0.12 -7.52 12.79
N ALA A 22 0.03 -7.42 14.11
CA ALA A 22 1.22 -6.82 14.71
C ALA A 22 2.43 -7.76 14.54
N PRO A 23 3.62 -7.29 14.13
CA PRO A 23 4.80 -8.15 13.91
C PRO A 23 5.21 -9.01 15.11
N GLN A 24 4.88 -8.57 16.34
CA GLN A 24 5.12 -9.29 17.59
C GLN A 24 4.45 -10.67 17.65
N VAL A 25 3.47 -10.96 16.79
CA VAL A 25 2.88 -12.30 16.70
C VAL A 25 3.89 -13.37 16.28
N MET A 26 5.00 -13.01 15.63
CA MET A 26 6.07 -13.96 15.29
C MET A 26 6.76 -14.52 16.54
N SER A 27 7.01 -13.68 17.56
CA SER A 27 7.60 -14.14 18.82
C SER A 27 6.56 -14.76 19.76
N GLN A 28 5.33 -14.26 19.76
CA GLN A 28 4.25 -14.80 20.62
C GLN A 28 3.73 -16.15 20.12
N HIS A 29 3.68 -16.34 18.81
CA HIS A 29 3.14 -17.53 18.14
C HIS A 29 4.06 -17.94 16.98
N PRO A 30 5.24 -18.53 17.27
CA PRO A 30 6.23 -18.85 16.25
C PRO A 30 5.80 -20.00 15.34
N LEU A 31 6.24 -19.93 14.07
CA LEU A 31 6.15 -21.05 13.13
C LEU A 31 7.04 -22.22 13.58
N ARG A 32 6.53 -23.45 13.53
CA ARG A 32 7.27 -24.66 13.93
C ARG A 32 7.45 -25.59 12.73
N LEU A 33 8.51 -25.40 11.95
CA LEU A 33 8.61 -25.98 10.60
C LEU A 33 9.45 -27.27 10.52
N GLU A 34 9.75 -27.91 11.65
CA GLU A 34 10.60 -29.12 11.70
C GLU A 34 10.03 -30.26 10.84
N ALA A 35 8.70 -30.41 10.83
CA ALA A 35 8.00 -31.44 10.07
C ALA A 35 8.08 -31.25 8.53
N MET A 36 8.54 -30.07 8.08
CA MET A 36 8.56 -29.72 6.66
C MET A 36 9.91 -29.98 5.98
N ARG A 37 10.91 -30.48 6.72
CA ARG A 37 12.23 -30.81 6.17
C ARG A 37 12.12 -31.78 4.99
N GLY A 38 12.79 -31.46 3.88
CA GLY A 38 12.81 -32.26 2.67
C GLY A 38 11.49 -32.29 1.90
N ARG A 39 10.48 -31.50 2.30
CA ARG A 39 9.16 -31.46 1.66
C ARG A 39 8.94 -30.15 0.88
N PRO A 40 8.15 -30.17 -0.20
CA PRO A 40 7.61 -28.96 -0.78
C PRO A 40 6.56 -28.35 0.18
N ILE A 41 6.57 -27.02 0.35
CA ILE A 41 5.61 -26.32 1.22
C ILE A 41 4.78 -25.34 0.39
N SER A 42 3.47 -25.30 0.62
CA SER A 42 2.61 -24.25 0.09
C SER A 42 2.41 -23.12 1.11
N ILE A 43 2.71 -21.87 0.71
CA ILE A 43 2.45 -20.68 1.52
C ILE A 43 1.32 -19.88 0.85
N ARG A 44 0.24 -19.64 1.59
CA ARG A 44 -0.98 -19.01 1.08
C ARG A 44 -1.73 -18.23 2.17
N GLY A 45 -2.84 -17.60 1.78
CA GLY A 45 -3.75 -16.92 2.71
C GLY A 45 -3.62 -15.40 2.69
N LYS A 46 -4.15 -14.75 3.73
CA LYS A 46 -4.31 -13.28 3.81
C LYS A 46 -3.20 -12.64 4.64
N GLY A 47 -1.94 -12.93 4.29
CA GLY A 47 -0.77 -12.41 5.00
C GLY A 47 -0.24 -11.08 4.45
N ALA A 48 0.41 -10.29 5.30
CA ALA A 48 1.22 -9.15 4.89
C ALA A 48 2.56 -9.60 4.29
N VAL A 49 3.24 -8.71 3.57
CA VAL A 49 4.55 -8.99 2.94
C VAL A 49 5.59 -9.57 3.91
N TRP A 50 5.63 -9.08 5.16
CA TRP A 50 6.57 -9.56 6.15
C TRP A 50 6.24 -10.97 6.66
N MET A 51 4.96 -11.35 6.69
CA MET A 51 4.52 -12.69 7.07
C MET A 51 5.02 -13.71 6.05
N TYR A 52 4.91 -13.37 4.77
CA TYR A 52 5.42 -14.19 3.67
C TYR A 52 6.95 -14.25 3.64
N ALA A 53 7.64 -13.13 3.86
CA ALA A 53 9.09 -13.13 4.01
C ALA A 53 9.56 -14.03 5.16
N HIS A 54 8.92 -13.90 6.34
CA HIS A 54 9.19 -14.75 7.50
C HIS A 54 8.98 -16.23 7.19
N ALA A 55 7.82 -16.60 6.62
CA ALA A 55 7.54 -17.99 6.29
C ALA A 55 8.50 -18.57 5.24
N GLY A 56 8.86 -17.78 4.21
CA GLY A 56 9.86 -18.18 3.22
C GLY A 56 11.24 -18.41 3.83
N ALA A 57 11.70 -17.48 4.68
CA ALA A 57 12.97 -17.60 5.38
C ALA A 57 13.01 -18.80 6.34
N MET A 58 11.97 -18.96 7.17
CA MET A 58 11.88 -20.06 8.13
C MET A 58 11.78 -21.42 7.43
N ALA A 59 11.03 -21.51 6.33
CA ALA A 59 10.89 -22.74 5.56
C ALA A 59 12.24 -23.18 4.97
N GLN A 60 13.02 -22.24 4.42
CA GLN A 60 14.36 -22.52 3.94
C GLN A 60 15.28 -22.96 5.09
N ALA A 61 15.26 -22.25 6.22
CA ALA A 61 16.09 -22.58 7.38
C ALA A 61 15.78 -23.96 7.97
N ALA A 62 14.52 -24.40 7.92
CA ALA A 62 14.10 -25.74 8.35
C ALA A 62 14.54 -26.86 7.39
N GLY A 63 15.02 -26.51 6.20
CA GLY A 63 15.48 -27.44 5.17
C GLY A 63 14.35 -27.99 4.31
N ALA A 64 13.31 -27.21 4.05
CA ALA A 64 12.28 -27.57 3.08
C ALA A 64 12.87 -27.72 1.66
N ALA A 65 12.25 -28.53 0.81
CA ALA A 65 12.75 -28.79 -0.53
C ALA A 65 12.44 -27.64 -1.51
N SER A 66 11.26 -27.04 -1.38
CA SER A 66 10.79 -25.93 -2.21
C SER A 66 9.62 -25.20 -1.55
N ILE A 67 9.30 -24.01 -2.08
CA ILE A 67 8.07 -23.27 -1.74
C ILE A 67 7.18 -23.10 -2.97
N HIS A 68 5.88 -23.31 -2.77
CA HIS A 68 4.83 -23.06 -3.73
C HIS A 68 3.98 -21.88 -3.25
N LEU A 69 4.05 -20.79 -4.00
CA LEU A 69 3.40 -19.54 -3.68
C LEU A 69 2.16 -19.36 -4.55
N LYS A 70 1.00 -19.12 -3.94
CA LYS A 70 -0.24 -18.90 -4.67
C LYS A 70 -0.58 -17.41 -4.68
N GLU A 71 -0.51 -16.78 -5.85
CA GLU A 71 -1.04 -15.43 -6.07
C GLU A 71 -2.52 -15.45 -6.45
N LEU A 72 -3.22 -14.39 -6.03
CA LEU A 72 -4.61 -14.12 -6.41
C LEU A 72 -4.74 -13.09 -7.54
N ILE A 73 -3.63 -12.48 -7.98
CA ILE A 73 -3.64 -11.41 -8.98
C ILE A 73 -2.94 -11.93 -10.22
N ARG A 74 -3.60 -11.87 -11.38
CA ARG A 74 -3.00 -12.16 -12.68
C ARG A 74 -2.96 -10.88 -13.48
N GLY A 75 -1.78 -10.27 -13.58
CA GLY A 75 -1.60 -9.14 -14.48
C GLY A 75 -1.60 -9.58 -15.94
N ASN A 76 -1.77 -8.61 -16.84
CA ASN A 76 -1.83 -8.83 -18.28
C ASN A 76 -0.72 -8.10 -19.05
N SER A 77 0.10 -7.32 -18.35
CA SER A 77 1.16 -6.51 -18.97
C SER A 77 2.54 -7.13 -18.83
N SER A 78 3.36 -6.98 -19.86
CA SER A 78 4.79 -7.30 -19.82
C SER A 78 5.66 -6.03 -19.81
N ASP A 79 5.07 -4.84 -19.66
CA ASP A 79 5.79 -3.56 -19.68
C ASP A 79 6.44 -3.26 -18.33
N ILE A 80 7.74 -3.50 -18.26
CA ILE A 80 8.55 -3.30 -17.05
C ILE A 80 9.29 -1.96 -17.01
N ARG A 81 9.10 -1.05 -17.98
CA ARG A 81 9.94 0.15 -18.17
C ARG A 81 9.98 1.11 -16.97
N GLN A 82 8.93 1.14 -16.17
CA GLN A 82 8.84 1.99 -14.98
C GLN A 82 9.10 1.22 -13.67
N CYS A 83 9.38 -0.08 -13.76
CA CYS A 83 9.64 -0.91 -12.60
C CYS A 83 11.13 -0.90 -12.23
N LEU A 84 11.40 -1.13 -10.94
CA LEU A 84 12.75 -1.22 -10.40
C LEU A 84 12.89 -2.53 -9.62
N CYS A 85 14.01 -3.21 -9.77
CA CYS A 85 14.44 -4.30 -8.91
C CYS A 85 15.95 -4.16 -8.77
N LYS A 86 16.45 -3.96 -7.54
CA LYS A 86 17.88 -3.77 -7.29
C LYS A 86 18.31 -4.32 -5.94
N LEU A 87 19.58 -4.68 -5.87
CA LEU A 87 20.31 -5.04 -4.66
C LEU A 87 21.44 -4.04 -4.47
N GLU A 88 21.53 -3.40 -3.30
CA GLU A 88 22.54 -2.40 -3.00
C GLU A 88 23.26 -2.72 -1.69
N GLU A 89 24.60 -2.68 -1.71
CA GLU A 89 25.43 -2.88 -0.51
C GLU A 89 25.62 -1.57 0.25
N SER A 90 25.63 -1.66 1.59
CA SER A 90 25.91 -0.53 2.47
C SER A 90 27.36 -0.11 2.34
N ARG A 91 27.59 1.20 2.09
CA ARG A 91 28.96 1.74 1.98
C ARG A 91 29.71 1.70 3.30
N GLN A 92 28.98 1.79 4.41
CA GLN A 92 29.54 1.88 5.77
C GLN A 92 29.56 0.53 6.50
N HIS A 93 28.77 -0.45 6.03
CA HIS A 93 28.59 -1.74 6.69
C HIS A 93 28.68 -2.88 5.66
N PRO A 94 29.89 -3.34 5.33
CA PRO A 94 30.08 -4.45 4.39
C PRO A 94 29.29 -5.70 4.79
N GLY A 95 28.69 -6.36 3.81
CA GLY A 95 27.82 -7.53 4.06
C GLY A 95 26.37 -7.20 4.44
N CYS A 96 26.01 -5.92 4.59
CA CYS A 96 24.63 -5.46 4.80
C CYS A 96 24.06 -4.92 3.49
N TYR A 97 22.92 -5.44 3.05
CA TYR A 97 22.32 -5.13 1.76
C TYR A 97 20.87 -4.65 1.88
N LEU A 98 20.47 -3.74 1.00
CA LEU A 98 19.08 -3.43 0.72
C LEU A 98 18.66 -4.08 -0.60
N TRP A 99 17.66 -4.95 -0.54
CA TRP A 99 16.91 -5.36 -1.72
C TRP A 99 15.64 -4.50 -1.84
N GLN A 100 15.47 -3.89 -3.01
CA GLN A 100 14.33 -3.02 -3.28
C GLN A 100 13.65 -3.41 -4.59
N MET A 101 12.33 -3.59 -4.53
CA MET A 101 11.50 -3.73 -5.73
C MET A 101 10.36 -2.72 -5.73
N GLN A 102 10.19 -2.03 -6.86
CA GLN A 102 9.09 -1.09 -7.07
C GLN A 102 8.37 -1.45 -8.37
N LEU A 103 7.21 -2.09 -8.24
CA LEU A 103 6.32 -2.34 -9.37
C LEU A 103 5.44 -1.13 -9.62
N ASN A 104 5.95 -0.24 -10.46
CA ASN A 104 5.30 1.02 -10.82
C ASN A 104 4.68 0.97 -12.22
N SER A 105 4.01 -0.12 -12.56
CA SER A 105 3.28 -0.21 -13.82
C SER A 105 1.86 0.32 -13.65
N VAL A 106 1.42 1.10 -14.64
CA VAL A 106 0.01 1.52 -14.78
C VAL A 106 -0.88 0.29 -14.98
N GLN A 107 -0.35 -0.79 -15.54
CA GLN A 107 -1.04 -2.06 -15.70
C GLN A 107 -0.49 -3.08 -14.69
N ASP A 108 -1.28 -4.08 -14.32
CA ASP A 108 -0.77 -5.15 -13.46
C ASP A 108 0.10 -6.09 -14.31
N LEU A 109 1.29 -6.45 -13.81
CA LEU A 109 2.28 -7.25 -14.56
C LEU A 109 1.94 -8.74 -14.56
N LYS A 110 2.25 -9.41 -15.68
CA LYS A 110 2.23 -10.88 -15.76
C LYS A 110 3.31 -11.48 -14.86
N PRO A 111 3.10 -12.70 -14.31
CA PRO A 111 4.11 -13.40 -13.51
C PRO A 111 5.48 -13.51 -14.20
N GLU A 112 5.51 -13.77 -15.52
CA GLU A 112 6.76 -13.92 -16.27
C GLU A 112 7.56 -12.62 -16.36
N ALA A 113 6.87 -11.46 -16.36
CA ALA A 113 7.51 -10.15 -16.35
C ALA A 113 8.05 -9.77 -14.96
N ILE A 114 7.40 -10.24 -13.89
CA ILE A 114 7.91 -10.10 -12.52
C ILE A 114 9.16 -10.98 -12.35
N GLU A 115 9.12 -12.22 -12.85
CA GLU A 115 10.24 -13.15 -12.77
C GLU A 115 11.48 -12.62 -13.50
N SER A 116 11.30 -12.06 -14.70
CA SER A 116 12.42 -11.50 -15.47
C SER A 116 13.08 -10.28 -14.80
N LEU A 117 12.32 -9.51 -14.01
CA LEU A 117 12.85 -8.44 -13.17
C LEU A 117 13.56 -8.98 -11.90
N LEU A 118 13.06 -10.08 -11.34
CA LEU A 118 13.49 -10.61 -10.06
C LEU A 118 14.79 -11.40 -10.17
N GLU A 119 14.88 -12.30 -11.16
CA GLU A 119 15.95 -13.30 -11.28
C GLU A 119 17.38 -12.70 -11.28
N PRO A 120 17.67 -11.56 -11.93
CA PRO A 120 18.99 -10.92 -11.83
C PRO A 120 19.40 -10.64 -10.38
N THR A 121 18.50 -10.08 -9.57
CA THR A 121 18.80 -9.77 -8.17
C THR A 121 18.90 -11.02 -7.30
N LEU A 122 18.15 -12.10 -7.60
CA LEU A 122 18.31 -13.37 -6.90
C LEU A 122 19.68 -14.00 -7.18
N LYS A 123 20.15 -13.91 -8.42
CA LYS A 123 21.52 -14.32 -8.79
C LYS A 123 22.56 -13.52 -8.01
N GLU A 124 22.41 -12.20 -7.91
CA GLU A 124 23.31 -11.37 -7.12
C GLU A 124 23.29 -11.75 -5.63
N ILE A 125 22.14 -12.05 -5.04
CA ILE A 125 22.05 -12.51 -3.64
C ILE A 125 22.85 -13.80 -3.43
N ARG A 126 22.74 -14.76 -4.36
CA ARG A 126 23.51 -16.03 -4.30
C ARG A 126 25.01 -15.82 -4.40
N GLU A 127 25.44 -14.87 -5.22
CA GLU A 127 26.86 -14.56 -5.43
C GLU A 127 27.45 -13.72 -4.27
N LYS A 128 26.73 -12.71 -3.81
CA LYS A 128 27.18 -11.77 -2.78
C LYS A 128 27.08 -12.32 -1.36
N ARG A 129 26.15 -13.25 -1.12
CA ARG A 129 25.92 -13.90 0.19
C ARG A 129 25.78 -12.87 1.32
N PRO A 130 24.71 -12.06 1.30
CA PRO A 130 24.52 -10.99 2.27
C PRO A 130 24.49 -11.56 3.68
N ARG A 131 25.27 -11.01 4.62
CA ARG A 131 25.13 -11.34 6.05
C ARG A 131 23.80 -10.83 6.58
N GLU A 132 23.45 -9.61 6.21
CA GLU A 132 22.20 -8.95 6.57
C GLU A 132 21.50 -8.45 5.31
N LEU A 133 20.19 -8.66 5.21
CA LEU A 133 19.39 -8.22 4.08
C LEU A 133 18.10 -7.56 4.55
N CYS A 134 17.83 -6.35 4.06
CA CYS A 134 16.55 -5.70 4.24
C CYS A 134 15.75 -5.73 2.93
N LEU A 135 14.48 -6.16 3.01
CA LEU A 135 13.55 -6.19 1.90
C LEU A 135 12.63 -4.97 1.94
N THR A 136 12.47 -4.26 0.82
CA THR A 136 11.55 -3.12 0.75
C THR A 136 10.92 -2.88 -0.61
N GLY A 137 9.90 -2.01 -0.63
CA GLY A 137 9.23 -1.50 -1.81
C GLY A 137 7.89 -2.16 -2.13
N LYS A 138 7.32 -1.81 -3.28
CA LYS A 138 5.99 -2.26 -3.72
C LYS A 138 6.10 -3.48 -4.62
N ALA A 139 5.90 -4.67 -4.05
CA ALA A 139 5.86 -5.94 -4.79
C ALA A 139 4.83 -6.91 -4.16
N PRO A 140 4.39 -7.94 -4.90
CA PRO A 140 3.54 -9.00 -4.36
C PRO A 140 4.20 -9.73 -3.18
N VAL A 141 3.37 -10.22 -2.26
CA VAL A 141 3.82 -10.95 -1.05
C VAL A 141 4.66 -12.19 -1.37
N THR A 142 4.42 -12.80 -2.52
CA THR A 142 5.13 -13.99 -3.03
C THR A 142 6.58 -13.67 -3.37
N VAL A 143 6.85 -12.50 -3.97
CA VAL A 143 8.20 -12.05 -4.27
C VAL A 143 9.00 -11.91 -2.98
N TYR A 144 8.40 -11.33 -1.92
CA TYR A 144 9.03 -11.23 -0.61
C TYR A 144 9.39 -12.61 -0.02
N ALA A 145 8.50 -13.60 -0.13
CA ALA A 145 8.81 -14.98 0.30
C ALA A 145 9.95 -15.59 -0.52
N ARG A 146 9.99 -15.35 -1.84
CA ARG A 146 11.00 -15.89 -2.74
C ARG A 146 12.38 -15.30 -2.47
N VAL A 147 12.47 -13.98 -2.30
CA VAL A 147 13.74 -13.30 -1.97
C VAL A 147 14.24 -13.74 -0.59
N ALA A 148 13.34 -13.84 0.40
CA ALA A 148 13.67 -14.32 1.73
C ALA A 148 14.25 -15.75 1.71
N TRP A 149 13.61 -16.65 0.96
CA TRP A 149 14.09 -18.02 0.74
C TRP A 149 15.50 -18.05 0.16
N GLU A 150 15.73 -17.33 -0.94
CA GLU A 150 17.05 -17.28 -1.61
C GLU A 150 18.13 -16.65 -0.72
N ALA A 151 17.78 -15.62 0.06
CA ALA A 151 18.71 -14.99 0.99
C ALA A 151 19.18 -15.94 2.10
N VAL A 152 18.26 -16.69 2.72
CA VAL A 152 18.62 -17.69 3.73
C VAL A 152 19.42 -18.83 3.10
N ALA A 153 19.07 -19.26 1.89
CA ALA A 153 19.85 -20.26 1.14
C ALA A 153 21.29 -19.79 0.87
N ALA A 154 21.49 -18.48 0.66
CA ALA A 154 22.80 -17.87 0.47
C ALA A 154 23.59 -17.63 1.77
N GLY A 155 23.02 -17.94 2.94
CA GLY A 155 23.68 -17.81 4.24
C GLY A 155 23.38 -16.52 5.00
N CYS A 156 22.30 -15.81 4.66
CA CYS A 156 21.86 -14.63 5.40
C CYS A 156 21.56 -14.95 6.87
N GLN A 157 22.07 -14.13 7.78
CA GLN A 157 21.95 -14.29 9.22
C GLN A 157 20.78 -13.49 9.78
N HIS A 158 20.52 -12.29 9.24
CA HIS A 158 19.40 -11.45 9.64
C HIS A 158 18.66 -10.92 8.42
N LEU A 159 17.36 -11.18 8.37
CA LEU A 159 16.47 -10.66 7.35
C LEU A 159 15.50 -9.67 7.97
N TYR A 160 15.38 -8.52 7.33
CA TYR A 160 14.49 -7.45 7.73
C TYR A 160 13.46 -7.17 6.64
N CYS A 161 12.27 -6.73 7.04
CA CYS A 161 11.32 -6.12 6.13
C CYS A 161 11.14 -4.66 6.52
N LEU A 162 11.43 -3.75 5.59
CA LEU A 162 11.12 -2.33 5.73
C LEU A 162 9.87 -2.05 4.93
N THR A 163 8.76 -1.86 5.64
CA THR A 163 7.51 -1.42 5.02
C THR A 163 7.05 -0.10 5.62
N PRO A 164 6.39 0.76 4.83
CA PRO A 164 5.90 2.02 5.37
C PRO A 164 4.81 1.89 6.46
N ILE A 165 4.24 0.68 6.61
CA ILE A 165 3.16 0.37 7.56
C ILE A 165 3.74 -0.14 8.89
N HIS A 166 4.81 -0.94 8.84
CA HIS A 166 5.34 -1.65 10.00
C HIS A 166 6.72 -1.14 10.45
N ASP A 167 7.25 -0.11 9.79
CA ASP A 167 8.65 0.30 9.87
C ASP A 167 9.59 -0.86 9.48
N CYS A 168 10.83 -0.84 9.96
CA CYS A 168 11.78 -1.94 9.82
C CYS A 168 11.52 -2.98 10.91
N ILE A 169 11.30 -4.23 10.48
CA ILE A 169 11.05 -5.36 11.38
C ILE A 169 11.98 -6.52 11.07
N LEU A 170 12.53 -7.12 12.13
CA LEU A 170 13.30 -8.36 12.03
C LEU A 170 12.36 -9.55 11.80
N VAL A 171 12.48 -10.20 10.64
CA VAL A 171 11.62 -11.31 10.22
C VAL A 171 12.33 -12.66 10.25
N TYR A 172 13.66 -12.68 10.30
CA TYR A 172 14.44 -13.91 10.48
C TYR A 172 15.79 -13.58 11.12
N SER A 173 16.25 -14.47 12.00
CA SER A 173 17.55 -14.36 12.66
C SER A 173 18.12 -15.75 12.96
N THR A 174 19.42 -15.92 12.80
CA THR A 174 20.17 -17.10 13.27
C THR A 174 20.66 -16.96 14.72
N SER A 175 20.53 -15.78 15.32
CA SER A 175 20.82 -15.51 16.74
C SER A 175 19.53 -15.53 17.58
N ASP A 176 19.65 -15.55 18.91
CA ASP A 176 18.54 -15.46 19.88
C ASP A 176 17.85 -14.07 19.91
N SER A 177 17.73 -13.42 18.75
CA SER A 177 17.10 -12.10 18.60
C SER A 177 15.58 -12.22 18.61
N GLN A 178 14.91 -11.22 19.16
CA GLN A 178 13.46 -11.20 19.23
C GLN A 178 12.83 -10.87 17.87
N LEU A 179 12.25 -11.87 17.20
CA LEU A 179 11.52 -11.65 15.95
C LEU A 179 10.31 -10.73 16.17
N GLY A 180 10.06 -9.88 15.18
CA GLY A 180 8.97 -8.89 15.21
C GLY A 180 9.32 -7.62 15.98
N GLU A 181 10.53 -7.52 16.51
CA GLU A 181 11.05 -6.27 17.06
C GLU A 181 11.25 -5.23 15.96
N ARG A 182 10.90 -3.98 16.29
CA ARG A 182 11.19 -2.82 15.45
C ARG A 182 12.57 -2.32 15.80
N LEU A 183 13.49 -2.38 14.85
CA LEU A 183 14.88 -2.01 15.10
C LEU A 183 15.22 -0.73 14.33
N PRO A 184 15.86 0.27 14.96
CA PRO A 184 16.64 1.22 14.18
C PRO A 184 17.79 0.44 13.53
N LEU A 185 17.91 0.52 12.22
CA LEU A 185 19.08 0.00 11.50
C LEU A 185 19.88 1.20 11.01
N PRO A 186 20.97 1.57 11.69
CA PRO A 186 21.78 2.74 11.34
C PRO A 186 22.24 2.71 9.87
N TRP A 187 22.49 1.51 9.33
CA TRP A 187 22.93 1.32 7.96
C TRP A 187 21.81 1.53 6.92
N LEU A 188 20.52 1.51 7.30
CA LEU A 188 19.40 1.72 6.39
C LEU A 188 19.16 3.19 6.04
N GLU A 189 19.56 4.11 6.91
CA GLU A 189 19.30 5.55 6.73
C GLU A 189 19.91 6.09 5.43
N GLN A 190 21.07 5.54 5.01
CA GLN A 190 21.72 5.92 3.77
C GLN A 190 20.89 5.58 2.51
N PHE A 191 20.04 4.55 2.59
CA PHE A 191 19.27 4.07 1.44
C PHE A 191 17.87 4.67 1.38
N VAL A 192 17.29 4.96 2.54
CA VAL A 192 15.93 5.48 2.65
C VAL A 192 15.97 6.76 3.48
N PRO A 193 16.59 7.83 2.96
CA PRO A 193 16.69 9.09 3.66
C PRO A 193 15.29 9.66 3.89
N GLN A 194 15.08 10.31 5.03
CA GLN A 194 13.82 10.97 5.33
C GLN A 194 13.55 12.08 4.30
N PRO A 195 12.33 12.18 3.74
CA PRO A 195 12.00 13.29 2.86
C PRO A 195 12.07 14.62 3.63
N GLN A 196 12.60 15.67 2.99
CA GLN A 196 12.64 17.01 3.58
C GLN A 196 11.23 17.53 3.94
N LYS A 197 10.24 17.18 3.12
CA LYS A 197 8.84 17.52 3.31
C LYS A 197 7.97 16.37 2.81
N SER A 198 6.90 16.10 3.55
CA SER A 198 5.92 15.08 3.21
C SER A 198 4.52 15.70 3.22
N MET A 199 3.71 15.30 2.23
CA MET A 199 2.32 15.70 2.10
C MET A 199 1.41 14.48 1.99
N ILE A 200 0.33 14.46 2.77
CA ILE A 200 -0.71 13.43 2.75
C ILE A 200 -2.00 14.02 2.16
N LEU A 201 -2.38 13.55 0.97
CA LEU A 201 -3.62 13.89 0.29
C LEU A 201 -4.73 12.91 0.70
N GLY A 202 -5.84 13.44 1.21
CA GLY A 202 -7.05 12.68 1.54
C GLY A 202 -8.10 12.77 0.46
N VAL A 203 -8.41 11.64 -0.20
CA VAL A 203 -9.54 11.56 -1.13
C VAL A 203 -10.78 11.16 -0.35
N ILE A 204 -11.72 12.09 -0.19
CA ILE A 204 -12.94 11.98 0.60
C ILE A 204 -14.18 12.00 -0.30
N GLY A 205 -15.31 11.56 0.25
CA GLY A 205 -16.60 11.57 -0.43
C GLY A 205 -17.56 10.57 0.17
N ASP A 206 -18.84 10.71 -0.15
CA ASP A 206 -19.87 9.78 0.31
C ASP A 206 -19.65 8.37 -0.29
N PRO A 207 -20.20 7.31 0.31
CA PRO A 207 -20.11 5.96 -0.22
C PRO A 207 -20.58 5.89 -1.68
N ASN A 208 -19.82 5.14 -2.48
CA ASN A 208 -20.06 4.97 -3.93
C ASN A 208 -19.98 6.26 -4.78
N SER A 209 -19.33 7.33 -4.29
CA SER A 209 -19.06 8.52 -5.11
C SER A 209 -17.99 8.34 -6.18
N GLY A 210 -17.23 7.23 -6.15
CA GLY A 210 -16.09 7.00 -7.04
C GLY A 210 -14.73 7.37 -6.45
N LYS A 211 -14.67 7.84 -5.17
CA LYS A 211 -13.43 8.21 -4.47
C LYS A 211 -12.27 7.21 -4.60
N SER A 212 -12.54 5.90 -4.47
CA SER A 212 -11.51 4.85 -4.55
C SER A 212 -10.96 4.68 -5.97
N VAL A 213 -11.81 4.85 -6.98
CA VAL A 213 -11.41 4.81 -8.39
C VAL A 213 -10.56 6.04 -8.71
N PHE A 214 -11.01 7.22 -8.26
CA PHE A 214 -10.28 8.45 -8.44
C PHE A 214 -8.91 8.44 -7.73
N ALA A 215 -8.82 7.98 -6.47
CA ALA A 215 -7.55 7.88 -5.73
C ALA A 215 -6.52 7.02 -6.47
N ARG A 216 -6.96 5.89 -7.04
CA ARG A 216 -6.10 5.01 -7.85
C ARG A 216 -5.68 5.65 -9.17
N ALA A 217 -6.59 6.36 -9.83
CA ALA A 217 -6.29 7.11 -11.05
C ALA A 217 -5.28 8.22 -10.79
N LEU A 218 -5.48 9.01 -9.72
CA LEU A 218 -4.57 10.06 -9.26
C LEU A 218 -3.17 9.50 -9.00
N TYR A 219 -3.08 8.39 -8.26
CA TYR A 219 -1.80 7.70 -8.02
C TYR A 219 -1.13 7.31 -9.35
N ALA A 220 -1.87 6.69 -10.27
CA ALA A 220 -1.31 6.24 -11.55
C ALA A 220 -0.85 7.42 -12.44
N CYS A 221 -1.59 8.53 -12.46
CA CYS A 221 -1.21 9.76 -13.18
C CYS A 221 0.09 10.35 -12.62
N LEU A 222 0.21 10.44 -11.29
CA LEU A 222 1.38 11.03 -10.64
C LEU A 222 2.62 10.13 -10.67
N LEU A 223 2.44 8.81 -10.77
CA LEU A 223 3.53 7.84 -10.72
C LEU A 223 4.65 8.14 -11.70
N SER A 224 4.31 8.37 -12.97
CA SER A 224 5.29 8.67 -14.02
C SER A 224 6.09 9.95 -13.75
N ARG A 225 5.46 10.96 -13.13
CA ARG A 225 6.06 12.27 -12.83
C ARG A 225 6.95 12.23 -11.60
N VAL A 226 6.51 11.52 -10.57
CA VAL A 226 7.26 11.35 -9.34
C VAL A 226 8.53 10.54 -9.64
N ILE A 227 8.45 9.49 -10.46
CA ILE A 227 9.62 8.70 -10.88
C ILE A 227 10.64 9.55 -11.64
N SER A 228 10.20 10.34 -12.63
CA SER A 228 11.12 11.19 -13.41
C SER A 228 11.81 12.27 -12.56
N GLN A 229 11.22 12.61 -11.42
CA GLN A 229 11.77 13.58 -10.46
C GLN A 229 12.47 12.92 -9.26
N GLN A 230 12.67 11.58 -9.28
CA GLN A 230 13.27 10.82 -8.19
C GLN A 230 12.60 11.06 -6.82
N ARG A 231 11.30 11.33 -6.82
CA ARG A 231 10.48 11.44 -5.60
C ARG A 231 9.88 10.07 -5.27
N ARG A 232 9.31 9.94 -4.07
CA ARG A 232 8.61 8.75 -3.60
C ARG A 232 7.14 9.08 -3.38
N LEU A 233 6.29 8.24 -3.95
CA LEU A 233 4.83 8.33 -3.87
C LEU A 233 4.28 7.03 -3.29
N TRP A 234 3.28 7.15 -2.43
CA TRP A 234 2.52 6.00 -1.94
C TRP A 234 1.02 6.20 -2.08
N ILE A 235 0.28 5.10 -2.13
CA ILE A 235 -1.18 5.09 -1.97
C ILE A 235 -1.56 4.14 -0.84
N LEU A 236 -2.40 4.61 0.08
CA LEU A 236 -2.93 3.83 1.18
C LEU A 236 -4.47 3.80 1.11
N ASP A 237 -5.03 2.59 1.12
CA ASP A 237 -6.45 2.41 1.36
C ASP A 237 -6.70 2.46 2.87
N CYS A 238 -7.49 3.44 3.31
CA CYS A 238 -7.80 3.66 4.72
C CYS A 238 -9.20 3.16 5.10
N ASP A 239 -9.91 2.46 4.20
CA ASP A 239 -11.15 1.79 4.53
C ASP A 239 -10.85 0.44 5.19
N GLY A 240 -10.60 0.46 6.50
CA GLY A 240 -10.28 -0.76 7.26
C GLY A 240 -11.43 -1.78 7.31
N GLN A 241 -12.68 -1.32 7.21
CA GLN A 241 -13.87 -2.16 7.23
C GLN A 241 -14.07 -2.89 5.89
N SER A 242 -13.87 -2.18 4.79
CA SER A 242 -14.12 -2.68 3.45
C SER A 242 -13.09 -2.13 2.47
N PRO A 243 -11.83 -2.55 2.58
CA PRO A 243 -10.81 -2.09 1.64
C PRO A 243 -11.23 -2.49 0.22
N THR A 244 -10.68 -1.78 -0.76
CA THR A 244 -10.78 -2.08 -2.20
C THR A 244 -9.45 -2.69 -2.68
N PRO A 245 -9.12 -3.92 -2.25
CA PRO A 245 -7.86 -4.57 -2.58
C PRO A 245 -7.80 -4.94 -4.07
N ALA A 246 -6.58 -5.13 -4.59
CA ALA A 246 -6.37 -5.44 -6.00
C ALA A 246 -7.09 -6.72 -6.47
N TRP A 247 -7.18 -7.76 -5.63
CA TRP A 247 -7.93 -8.99 -5.96
C TRP A 247 -9.43 -8.71 -6.20
N TYR A 248 -10.03 -7.79 -5.45
CA TYR A 248 -11.46 -7.46 -5.60
C TYR A 248 -11.71 -6.84 -6.96
N LEU A 249 -10.80 -5.98 -7.40
CA LEU A 249 -10.88 -5.32 -8.70
C LEU A 249 -10.60 -6.28 -9.86
N SER A 250 -9.65 -7.22 -9.69
CA SER A 250 -9.40 -8.30 -10.65
C SER A 250 -10.67 -9.13 -10.88
N LEU A 251 -11.33 -9.57 -9.80
CA LEU A 251 -12.58 -10.33 -9.90
C LEU A 251 -13.68 -9.55 -10.63
N LEU A 252 -13.82 -8.24 -10.36
CA LEU A 252 -14.79 -7.41 -11.06
C LEU A 252 -14.48 -7.30 -12.56
N GLN A 253 -13.21 -7.15 -12.92
CA GLN A 253 -12.76 -7.05 -14.32
C GLN A 253 -12.91 -8.38 -15.07
N GLU A 254 -12.76 -9.51 -14.37
CA GLU A 254 -12.95 -10.86 -14.91
C GLU A 254 -14.44 -11.27 -14.99
N GLY A 255 -15.37 -10.39 -14.59
CA GLY A 255 -16.80 -10.66 -14.60
C GLY A 255 -17.30 -11.51 -13.42
N HIS A 256 -16.46 -11.77 -12.41
CA HIS A 256 -16.82 -12.50 -11.18
C HIS A 256 -17.46 -11.57 -10.13
N VAL A 257 -18.52 -10.86 -10.52
CA VAL A 257 -19.13 -9.77 -9.73
C VAL A 257 -19.74 -10.29 -8.42
N GLU A 258 -20.47 -11.40 -8.46
CA GLU A 258 -21.13 -11.98 -7.29
C GLU A 258 -20.11 -12.44 -6.25
N LEU A 259 -19.05 -13.11 -6.71
CA LEU A 259 -17.98 -13.58 -5.84
C LEU A 259 -17.22 -12.41 -5.19
N ALA A 260 -16.94 -11.36 -5.96
CA ALA A 260 -16.31 -10.14 -5.46
C ALA A 260 -17.16 -9.47 -4.37
N ARG A 261 -18.49 -9.38 -4.58
CA ARG A 261 -19.44 -8.82 -3.60
C ARG A 261 -19.51 -9.68 -2.34
N GLN A 262 -19.67 -11.00 -2.47
CA GLN A 262 -19.69 -11.92 -1.33
C GLN A 262 -18.47 -11.76 -0.43
N TYR A 263 -17.25 -11.74 -1.00
CA TYR A 263 -16.04 -11.54 -0.18
C TYR A 263 -16.00 -10.19 0.50
N ARG A 264 -16.46 -9.13 -0.19
CA ARG A 264 -16.51 -7.78 0.38
C ARG A 264 -17.50 -7.67 1.53
N ASP A 265 -18.67 -8.29 1.40
CA ASP A 265 -19.70 -8.27 2.43
C ASP A 265 -19.25 -9.07 3.66
N ILE A 266 -18.60 -10.22 3.47
CA ILE A 266 -17.96 -10.96 4.56
C ILE A 266 -16.94 -10.10 5.32
N LEU A 267 -16.15 -9.27 4.62
CA LEU A 267 -15.21 -8.37 5.29
C LEU A 267 -15.93 -7.30 6.11
N LYS A 268 -16.98 -6.69 5.55
CA LYS A 268 -17.80 -5.68 6.27
C LYS A 268 -18.46 -6.23 7.51
N GLU A 269 -19.00 -7.45 7.43
CA GLU A 269 -19.65 -8.10 8.58
C GLU A 269 -18.65 -8.42 9.69
N ARG A 270 -17.43 -8.84 9.32
CA ARG A 270 -16.39 -9.25 10.27
C ARG A 270 -15.59 -8.11 10.85
N ARG A 271 -15.54 -6.94 10.18
CA ARG A 271 -14.71 -5.81 10.56
C ARG A 271 -15.56 -4.62 10.96
N ARG A 272 -15.55 -4.30 12.26
CA ARG A 272 -16.08 -3.02 12.77
C ARG A 272 -14.95 -2.03 12.94
N TRP A 273 -15.25 -0.74 12.82
CA TRP A 273 -14.27 0.29 13.12
C TRP A 273 -14.06 0.32 14.63
N THR A 274 -12.80 0.28 15.07
CA THR A 274 -12.44 0.27 16.49
C THR A 274 -11.43 1.39 16.78
N PRO A 275 -11.34 1.88 18.03
CA PRO A 275 -10.29 2.82 18.42
C PRO A 275 -8.87 2.28 18.11
N THR A 276 -8.63 0.98 18.30
CA THR A 276 -7.37 0.33 17.94
C THR A 276 -7.04 0.45 16.45
N MET A 277 -8.05 0.32 15.59
CA MET A 277 -7.91 0.49 14.14
C MET A 277 -7.58 1.95 13.79
N GLU A 278 -8.22 2.92 14.45
CA GLU A 278 -7.89 4.34 14.28
C GLU A 278 -6.44 4.63 14.69
N ASP A 279 -6.03 4.18 15.89
CA ASP A 279 -4.65 4.32 16.37
C ASP A 279 -3.63 3.66 15.45
N HIS A 280 -4.02 2.56 14.80
CA HIS A 280 -3.20 1.91 13.80
C HIS A 280 -3.03 2.79 12.55
N PHE A 281 -4.13 3.31 11.98
CA PHE A 281 -4.05 4.19 10.80
C PHE A 281 -3.30 5.50 11.09
N VAL A 282 -3.49 6.10 12.27
CA VAL A 282 -2.74 7.30 12.67
C VAL A 282 -1.24 7.00 12.69
N ARG A 283 -0.82 5.88 13.30
CA ARG A 283 0.59 5.46 13.31
C ARG A 283 1.12 5.17 11.90
N ILE A 284 0.33 4.53 11.04
CA ILE A 284 0.71 4.31 9.63
C ILE A 284 0.96 5.65 8.97
N LEU A 285 0.00 6.58 8.99
CA LEU A 285 0.13 7.87 8.30
C LEU A 285 1.34 8.67 8.80
N GLN A 286 1.60 8.65 10.10
CA GLN A 286 2.81 9.25 10.68
C GLN A 286 4.08 8.57 10.17
N GLY A 287 4.09 7.24 10.11
CA GLY A 287 5.18 6.45 9.53
C GLY A 287 5.43 6.79 8.07
N LEU A 288 4.37 6.90 7.25
CA LEU A 288 4.48 7.22 5.82
C LEU A 288 5.22 8.54 5.56
N ARG A 289 5.10 9.52 6.46
CA ARG A 289 5.82 10.81 6.35
C ARG A 289 7.33 10.66 6.37
N ARG A 290 7.85 9.57 6.94
CA ARG A 290 9.29 9.27 6.97
C ARG A 290 9.79 8.66 5.66
N PHE A 291 8.88 8.17 4.82
CA PHE A 291 9.22 7.38 3.62
C PHE A 291 8.87 8.08 2.32
N PHE A 292 7.88 8.98 2.31
CA PHE A 292 7.33 9.51 1.07
C PHE A 292 7.17 11.02 1.11
N GLU A 293 7.55 11.69 0.03
CA GLU A 293 7.26 13.09 -0.20
C GLU A 293 5.76 13.32 -0.45
N LEU A 294 5.08 12.36 -1.09
CA LEU A 294 3.64 12.42 -1.34
C LEU A 294 2.95 11.10 -1.01
N VAL A 295 1.82 11.18 -0.32
CA VAL A 295 0.97 10.03 0.00
C VAL A 295 -0.46 10.36 -0.43
N ILE A 296 -1.09 9.46 -1.16
CA ILE A 296 -2.52 9.52 -1.47
C ILE A 296 -3.24 8.55 -0.55
N THR A 297 -4.34 8.98 0.05
CA THR A 297 -5.13 8.15 0.95
C THR A 297 -6.58 8.08 0.47
N ASP A 298 -7.11 6.86 0.31
CA ASP A 298 -8.54 6.64 0.06
C ASP A 298 -9.28 6.56 1.39
N GLN A 299 -10.06 7.58 1.70
CA GLN A 299 -10.70 7.75 3.00
C GLN A 299 -12.03 6.99 3.07
N PRO A 300 -12.44 6.46 4.25
CA PRO A 300 -13.75 5.84 4.40
C PRO A 300 -14.88 6.86 4.21
N GLY A 301 -16.03 6.40 3.68
CA GLY A 301 -17.18 7.28 3.35
C GLY A 301 -18.07 7.70 4.53
N GLY A 302 -17.58 7.61 5.77
CA GLY A 302 -18.38 7.88 6.97
C GLY A 302 -19.40 6.79 7.34
N ASP A 303 -20.31 7.12 8.26
CA ASP A 303 -21.50 6.36 8.63
C ASP A 303 -22.76 7.14 8.23
N LEU A 304 -23.24 6.90 6.99
CA LEU A 304 -24.45 7.52 6.49
C LEU A 304 -25.75 6.86 6.99
N GLY A 305 -25.64 5.75 7.73
CA GLY A 305 -26.79 5.08 8.36
C GLY A 305 -27.15 5.66 9.72
N ALA A 306 -26.24 6.43 10.33
CA ALA A 306 -26.51 7.17 11.57
C ALA A 306 -27.54 8.29 11.36
N ASP A 307 -28.23 8.67 12.44
CA ASP A 307 -29.15 9.82 12.47
C ASP A 307 -28.67 10.86 13.51
N PRO A 308 -28.15 12.03 13.07
CA PRO A 308 -27.96 12.45 11.67
C PRO A 308 -26.78 11.70 10.99
N PRO A 309 -26.75 11.63 9.64
CA PRO A 309 -25.64 11.02 8.89
C PRO A 309 -24.29 11.64 9.24
N GLN A 310 -23.29 10.79 9.50
CA GLN A 310 -21.96 11.21 9.96
C GLN A 310 -20.91 10.98 8.88
N ARG A 311 -20.34 12.05 8.33
CA ARG A 311 -19.25 11.95 7.33
C ARG A 311 -17.88 11.72 7.97
N ILE A 312 -17.70 12.30 9.15
CA ILE A 312 -16.58 12.02 10.07
C ILE A 312 -17.19 11.51 11.39
N PRO A 313 -17.46 10.20 11.50
CA PRO A 313 -17.93 9.60 12.75
C PRO A 313 -16.98 9.88 13.94
N PRO A 314 -17.50 9.95 15.18
CA PRO A 314 -16.69 10.09 16.37
C PRO A 314 -15.59 9.02 16.46
N GLY A 315 -14.37 9.41 16.81
CA GLY A 315 -13.21 8.53 16.79
C GLY A 315 -12.66 8.29 15.39
N ARG A 316 -12.77 9.29 14.50
CA ARG A 316 -12.04 9.34 13.22
C ARG A 316 -11.33 10.68 13.01
N GLU A 317 -11.50 11.62 13.93
CA GLU A 317 -10.96 12.98 13.85
C GLU A 317 -9.43 12.96 13.87
N ARG A 318 -8.81 12.13 14.72
CA ARG A 318 -7.34 12.05 14.85
C ARG A 318 -6.71 11.57 13.55
N PHE A 319 -7.39 10.65 12.89
CA PHE A 319 -7.00 10.13 11.60
C PHE A 319 -7.13 11.20 10.49
N PHE A 320 -8.24 11.94 10.43
CA PHE A 320 -8.40 13.07 9.49
C PHE A 320 -7.41 14.22 9.75
N GLN A 321 -7.03 14.45 11.01
CA GLN A 321 -6.02 15.43 11.38
C GLN A 321 -4.63 15.13 10.78
N GLN A 322 -4.36 13.89 10.37
CA GLN A 322 -3.10 13.54 9.71
C GLN A 322 -3.05 13.97 8.23
N LEU A 323 -4.17 14.39 7.63
CA LEU A 323 -4.28 14.72 6.20
C LEU A 323 -3.91 16.19 5.97
N ASP A 324 -2.98 16.49 5.07
CA ASP A 324 -2.54 17.86 4.81
C ASP A 324 -3.51 18.61 3.88
N GLU A 325 -3.99 17.92 2.85
CA GLU A 325 -4.94 18.47 1.89
C GLU A 325 -6.02 17.44 1.54
N LEU A 326 -7.22 17.93 1.20
CA LEU A 326 -8.40 17.12 0.92
C LEU A 326 -8.90 17.34 -0.50
N ILE A 327 -9.24 16.22 -1.14
CA ILE A 327 -9.87 16.14 -2.45
C ILE A 327 -11.25 15.51 -2.26
N LEU A 328 -12.31 16.29 -2.48
CA LEU A 328 -13.68 15.83 -2.35
C LEU A 328 -14.22 15.35 -3.69
N VAL A 329 -14.67 14.09 -3.75
CA VAL A 329 -15.50 13.56 -4.82
C VAL A 329 -16.96 13.58 -4.37
N ALA A 330 -17.67 14.64 -4.77
CA ALA A 330 -19.10 14.84 -4.53
C ALA A 330 -19.92 14.27 -5.70
N ARG A 331 -21.21 14.02 -5.51
CA ARG A 331 -22.12 13.69 -6.62
C ARG A 331 -22.72 14.97 -7.19
N GLU A 332 -22.84 15.05 -8.51
CA GLU A 332 -23.46 16.19 -9.20
C GLU A 332 -24.95 16.33 -8.81
N GLY A 333 -25.43 17.56 -8.66
CA GLY A 333 -26.82 17.86 -8.30
C GLY A 333 -27.19 17.61 -6.82
N GLU A 334 -26.35 16.92 -6.05
CA GLU A 334 -26.56 16.73 -4.62
C GLU A 334 -25.89 17.84 -3.79
N VAL A 335 -26.46 18.15 -2.62
CA VAL A 335 -25.88 19.08 -1.62
C VAL A 335 -24.64 18.51 -0.89
N THR A 336 -24.09 17.40 -1.38
CA THR A 336 -23.02 16.62 -0.78
C THR A 336 -21.75 17.43 -0.52
N TRP A 337 -21.41 18.37 -1.41
CA TRP A 337 -20.26 19.25 -1.17
C TRP A 337 -20.43 20.10 0.10
N LYS A 338 -21.63 20.67 0.27
CA LYS A 338 -21.93 21.57 1.38
C LYS A 338 -21.95 20.80 2.70
N LEU A 339 -22.54 19.61 2.68
CA LEU A 339 -22.57 18.74 3.86
C LEU A 339 -21.17 18.29 4.30
N TRP A 340 -20.28 17.95 3.36
CA TRP A 340 -18.88 17.69 3.67
C TRP A 340 -18.16 18.93 4.19
N HIS A 341 -18.38 20.09 3.58
CA HIS A 341 -17.78 21.34 4.03
C HIS A 341 -18.20 21.69 5.46
N ASP A 342 -19.48 21.57 5.79
CA ASP A 342 -20.01 21.84 7.13
C ASP A 342 -19.50 20.84 8.18
N GLU A 343 -19.37 19.56 7.81
CA GLU A 343 -18.70 18.55 8.65
C GLU A 343 -17.24 18.92 8.90
N LEU A 344 -16.47 19.21 7.84
CA LEU A 344 -15.08 19.61 7.97
C LEU A 344 -14.91 20.89 8.79
N ALA A 345 -15.84 21.85 8.68
CA ALA A 345 -15.81 23.08 9.46
C ALA A 345 -16.02 22.81 10.94
N ARG A 346 -16.93 21.91 11.33
CA ARG A 346 -17.15 21.49 12.72
C ARG A 346 -15.88 20.91 13.36
N HIS A 347 -15.03 20.27 12.55
CA HIS A 347 -13.76 19.68 13.01
C HIS A 347 -12.55 20.59 12.77
N GLY A 348 -12.74 21.82 12.31
CA GLY A 348 -11.65 22.76 12.02
C GLY A 348 -10.77 22.37 10.81
N LEU A 349 -11.26 21.49 9.93
CA LEU A 349 -10.54 20.93 8.79
C LEU A 349 -10.93 21.53 7.43
N ALA A 350 -11.95 22.39 7.37
CA ALA A 350 -12.45 22.97 6.11
C ALA A 350 -11.35 23.67 5.29
N HIS A 351 -10.39 24.33 5.95
CA HIS A 351 -9.25 25.00 5.32
C HIS A 351 -8.31 24.07 4.53
N ARG A 352 -8.43 22.75 4.73
CA ARG A 352 -7.63 21.73 4.03
C ARG A 352 -8.28 21.29 2.71
N LEU A 353 -9.52 21.66 2.44
CA LEU A 353 -10.18 21.34 1.17
C LEU A 353 -9.54 22.12 0.03
N ARG A 354 -9.00 21.39 -0.95
CA ARG A 354 -8.23 21.96 -2.09
C ARG A 354 -8.81 21.62 -3.43
N VAL A 355 -9.55 20.52 -3.53
CA VAL A 355 -10.18 20.10 -4.77
C VAL A 355 -11.61 19.64 -4.49
N ILE A 356 -12.56 20.09 -5.30
CA ILE A 356 -13.94 19.58 -5.36
C ILE A 356 -14.20 19.08 -6.77
N LEU A 357 -14.57 17.80 -6.86
CA LEU A 357 -14.95 17.13 -8.10
C LEU A 357 -16.42 16.73 -8.01
N TYR A 358 -17.25 17.26 -8.90
CA TYR A 358 -18.63 16.85 -9.08
C TYR A 358 -18.67 15.65 -10.03
N GLY A 359 -18.92 14.48 -9.44
CA GLY A 359 -19.04 13.21 -10.12
C GLY A 359 -20.42 13.01 -10.74
N SER A 360 -20.46 12.66 -12.02
CA SER A 360 -21.66 12.17 -12.70
C SER A 360 -21.36 10.98 -13.60
N HIS A 361 -22.40 10.22 -13.95
CA HIS A 361 -22.35 9.12 -14.92
C HIS A 361 -21.11 8.21 -14.76
N PRO A 362 -21.04 7.39 -13.69
CA PRO A 362 -19.86 6.55 -13.42
C PRO A 362 -19.52 5.60 -14.59
N GLU A 363 -20.51 5.19 -15.38
CA GLU A 363 -20.39 4.33 -16.56
C GLU A 363 -19.91 5.05 -17.82
N ALA A 364 -19.98 6.38 -17.88
CA ALA A 364 -19.59 7.16 -19.06
C ALA A 364 -18.07 7.04 -19.36
N PRO A 365 -17.62 7.42 -20.57
CA PRO A 365 -16.19 7.55 -20.85
C PRO A 365 -15.51 8.46 -19.81
N PRO A 366 -14.30 8.10 -19.32
CA PRO A 366 -13.59 8.92 -18.35
C PRO A 366 -13.34 10.32 -18.88
N THR A 367 -13.80 11.32 -18.14
CA THR A 367 -13.52 12.73 -18.39
C THR A 367 -13.23 13.44 -17.06
N LEU A 368 -12.34 14.42 -17.11
CA LEU A 368 -12.03 15.28 -15.98
C LEU A 368 -11.92 16.70 -16.50
N GLN A 369 -12.54 17.65 -15.82
CA GLN A 369 -12.35 19.07 -16.07
C GLN A 369 -12.03 19.73 -14.74
N LEU A 370 -11.12 20.68 -14.72
CA LEU A 370 -10.72 21.41 -13.53
C LEU A 370 -10.54 22.89 -13.86
N THR A 371 -11.04 23.73 -12.97
CA THR A 371 -10.83 25.18 -12.99
C THR A 371 -10.40 25.64 -11.61
N ARG A 372 -9.52 26.64 -11.55
CA ARG A 372 -9.06 27.20 -10.28
C ARG A 372 -9.92 28.40 -9.90
N GLN A 373 -10.40 28.42 -8.66
CA GLN A 373 -11.13 29.51 -8.02
C GLN A 373 -10.42 29.88 -6.72
N GLY A 374 -9.54 30.89 -6.77
CA GLY A 374 -8.66 31.22 -5.64
C GLY A 374 -7.70 30.06 -5.32
N ASP A 375 -7.75 29.56 -4.08
CA ASP A 375 -6.95 28.41 -3.62
C ASP A 375 -7.66 27.05 -3.78
N LEU A 376 -8.85 27.05 -4.38
CA LEU A 376 -9.67 25.87 -4.56
C LEU A 376 -9.74 25.47 -6.04
N TRP A 377 -9.51 24.20 -6.33
CA TRP A 377 -9.77 23.61 -7.63
C TRP A 377 -11.18 23.04 -7.66
N ILE A 378 -11.97 23.39 -8.66
CA ILE A 378 -13.35 22.94 -8.81
C ILE A 378 -13.55 22.38 -10.21
N GLY A 379 -14.23 21.25 -10.32
CA GLY A 379 -14.43 20.61 -11.60
C GLY A 379 -15.43 19.47 -11.60
N THR A 380 -15.54 18.82 -12.75
CA THR A 380 -16.42 17.67 -12.98
C THR A 380 -15.59 16.44 -13.31
N VAL A 381 -16.10 15.26 -12.94
CA VAL A 381 -15.45 13.99 -13.21
C VAL A 381 -16.48 12.94 -13.62
N GLN A 382 -16.18 12.15 -14.64
CA GLN A 382 -17.02 11.04 -15.12
C GLN A 382 -16.21 9.76 -15.26
N GLY A 383 -16.90 8.63 -15.43
CA GLY A 383 -16.23 7.35 -15.69
C GLY A 383 -15.56 6.73 -14.47
N LEU A 384 -16.02 7.05 -13.25
CA LEU A 384 -15.49 6.50 -11.99
C LEU A 384 -16.05 5.12 -11.61
N GLU A 385 -16.25 4.25 -12.60
CA GLU A 385 -16.68 2.86 -12.39
C GLU A 385 -15.49 1.93 -12.05
N ARG A 386 -15.72 0.96 -11.16
CA ARG A 386 -14.67 0.07 -10.63
C ARG A 386 -14.11 -0.92 -11.65
N THR A 387 -14.83 -1.17 -12.74
CA THR A 387 -14.43 -2.07 -13.84
C THR A 387 -13.44 -1.39 -14.78
N ARG A 388 -13.34 -0.06 -14.77
CA ARG A 388 -12.44 0.71 -15.64
C ARG A 388 -10.98 0.36 -15.41
N THR A 389 -10.21 0.38 -16.49
CA THR A 389 -8.77 0.12 -16.38
C THR A 389 -8.04 1.38 -15.91
N LYS A 390 -6.92 1.21 -15.19
CA LYS A 390 -6.07 2.33 -14.79
C LYS A 390 -5.59 3.13 -16.00
N GLN A 391 -5.33 2.47 -17.13
CA GLN A 391 -4.85 3.10 -18.36
C GLN A 391 -5.87 4.07 -18.97
N GLU A 392 -7.13 3.64 -19.06
CA GLU A 392 -8.23 4.50 -19.55
C GLU A 392 -8.33 5.78 -18.72
N LEU A 393 -8.30 5.64 -17.39
CA LEU A 393 -8.37 6.75 -16.45
C LEU A 393 -7.15 7.69 -16.58
N VAL A 394 -5.94 7.13 -16.70
CA VAL A 394 -4.71 7.93 -16.86
C VAL A 394 -4.74 8.74 -18.15
N GLN A 395 -5.14 8.14 -19.27
CA GLN A 395 -5.22 8.85 -20.56
C GLN A 395 -6.17 10.05 -20.51
N ALA A 396 -7.31 9.92 -19.83
CA ALA A 396 -8.27 11.00 -19.69
C ALA A 396 -7.85 12.07 -18.68
N PHE A 397 -7.30 11.67 -17.52
CA PHE A 397 -7.12 12.58 -16.39
C PHE A 397 -5.76 13.26 -16.38
N GLN A 398 -4.71 12.62 -16.91
CA GLN A 398 -3.34 13.13 -16.80
C GLN A 398 -3.15 14.55 -17.37
N PRO A 399 -3.68 14.93 -18.54
CA PRO A 399 -3.50 16.28 -19.07
C PRO A 399 -4.11 17.37 -18.16
N VAL A 400 -5.20 17.03 -17.47
CA VAL A 400 -5.99 17.96 -16.65
C VAL A 400 -5.45 18.07 -15.23
N LEU A 401 -4.82 17.01 -14.72
CA LEU A 401 -4.16 17.01 -13.41
C LEU A 401 -2.79 17.70 -13.41
N GLU A 402 -2.24 18.04 -14.58
CA GLU A 402 -0.91 18.66 -14.69
C GLU A 402 -0.78 19.97 -13.90
N PRO A 403 -1.71 20.95 -14.01
CA PRO A 403 -1.61 22.19 -13.25
C PRO A 403 -1.73 21.97 -11.73
N LEU A 404 -2.54 20.99 -11.32
CA LEU A 404 -2.72 20.62 -9.91
C LEU A 404 -1.45 19.98 -9.34
N TRP A 405 -0.78 19.12 -10.11
CA TRP A 405 0.52 18.58 -9.74
C TRP A 405 1.56 19.67 -9.53
N GLU A 406 1.58 20.70 -10.39
CA GLU A 406 2.52 21.81 -10.24
C GLU A 406 2.31 22.58 -8.94
N ASP A 407 1.06 22.82 -8.52
CA ASP A 407 0.72 23.46 -7.24
C ASP A 407 1.25 22.64 -6.05
N TRP A 408 0.98 21.33 -6.02
CA TRP A 408 1.53 20.45 -4.98
C TRP A 408 3.06 20.38 -4.99
N ARG A 409 3.68 20.38 -6.18
CA ARG A 409 5.13 20.39 -6.32
C ARG A 409 5.74 21.67 -5.74
N GLN A 410 5.12 22.83 -5.99
CA GLN A 410 5.56 24.09 -5.42
C GLN A 410 5.46 24.06 -3.90
N ARG A 411 4.38 23.54 -3.33
CA ARG A 411 4.21 23.37 -1.87
C ARG A 411 5.22 22.42 -1.26
N LEU A 412 5.63 21.38 -1.99
CA LEU A 412 6.71 20.49 -1.56
C LEU A 412 8.11 21.13 -1.65
N ARG A 413 8.26 22.26 -2.38
CA ARG A 413 9.52 23.00 -2.55
C ARG A 413 9.61 24.26 -1.68
N SER A 414 8.50 24.94 -1.43
CA SER A 414 8.45 26.21 -0.70
C SER A 414 8.70 25.99 0.79
N CYS A 415 9.99 26.01 1.16
CA CYS A 415 10.59 26.40 2.45
C CYS A 415 12.14 26.51 2.36
N VAL A 416 12.72 26.70 1.17
CA VAL A 416 14.09 27.24 1.05
C VAL A 416 13.97 28.74 0.83
N ALA A 417 13.58 29.45 1.88
CA ALA A 417 13.68 30.90 1.97
C ALA A 417 13.99 31.25 3.44
N GLU A 418 15.24 31.66 3.64
CA GLU A 418 15.76 32.47 4.76
C GLU A 418 15.73 31.85 6.18
N VAL A 419 16.85 31.19 6.51
CA VAL A 419 17.56 31.42 7.79
C VAL A 419 19.01 31.75 7.46
#